data_AF-U3AG33-F1
#
_entry.id   AF-U3AG33-F1
#
_cell.length_a   1.000
_cell.length_b   1.000
_cell.length_c   1.000
_cell.angle_alpha   90.00
_cell.angle_beta   90.00
_cell.angle_gamma   90.00
#
_symmetry.space_group_name_H-M   'P 1'
#
loop_
_entity.id
_entity.type
_entity.pdbx_description
1 polymer ?
#
loop_
_entity_poly.entity_id
_entity_poly.type
_entity_poly.pdbx_seq_one_letter_code
_entity_poly.pdbx_strand_id
1 'polypeptide(L)' 'MGLVQLPDYYLRTALAEQKLVPVLEEFQPPEEGVWAVYPPNRHLSSKVRLLLDFLAEHLGRSG' A
#
# COMPACT_ATOMS: atom_id res chain seq x y z
N MET A 1 4.19 -22.88 10.13
CA MET A 1 2.77 -22.99 9.74
C MET A 1 1.97 -22.17 10.73
N GLY A 2 1.21 -21.18 10.28
CA GLY A 2 0.48 -20.27 11.17
C GLY A 2 -0.28 -19.20 10.40
N LEU A 3 -0.84 -18.24 11.14
CA LEU A 3 -1.53 -17.08 10.61
C LEU A 3 -0.56 -15.90 10.48
N VAL A 4 -0.77 -15.05 9.48
CA VAL A 4 0.01 -13.82 9.28
C VAL A 4 -0.93 -12.73 8.79
N GLN A 5 -0.66 -11.49 9.20
CA GLN A 5 -1.31 -10.29 8.68
C GLN A 5 -0.26 -9.50 7.89
N LEU A 6 -0.52 -9.30 6.61
CA LEU A 6 0.34 -8.58 5.68
C LEU A 6 -0.54 -7.68 4.81
N PRO A 7 0.02 -6.60 4.24
CA PRO A 7 -0.64 -5.85 3.19
C PRO A 7 -1.13 -6.76 2.06
N ASP A 8 -2.32 -6.46 1.56
CA ASP A 8 -3.05 -7.19 0.52
C ASP A 8 -2.20 -7.45 -0.73
N TYR A 9 -1.38 -6.48 -1.15
CA TYR A 9 -0.58 -6.54 -2.36
C TYR A 9 0.48 -7.63 -2.36
N TYR A 10 0.91 -8.12 -1.18
CA TYR A 10 1.78 -9.30 -1.08
C TYR A 10 1.02 -10.61 -1.32
N LEU A 11 -0.28 -10.62 -1.04
CA LEU A 11 -1.10 -11.83 -0.97
C LEU A 11 -1.91 -12.06 -2.24
N ARG A 12 -2.07 -11.05 -3.11
CA ARG A 12 -2.91 -11.09 -4.33
C ARG A 12 -2.72 -12.38 -5.15
N THR A 13 -1.47 -12.75 -5.46
CA THR A 13 -1.18 -13.96 -6.25
C THR A 13 -1.53 -15.24 -5.48
N ALA A 14 -1.16 -15.32 -4.20
CA ALA A 14 -1.37 -16.52 -3.39
C ALA A 14 -2.86 -16.77 -3.08
N LEU A 15 -3.65 -15.70 -2.94
CA LEU A 15 -5.10 -15.76 -2.83
C LEU A 15 -5.74 -16.20 -4.15
N ALA A 16 -5.30 -15.62 -5.28
CA ALA A 16 -5.79 -16.00 -6.62
C ALA A 16 -5.48 -17.48 -6.95
N GLU A 17 -4.34 -17.99 -6.50
CA GLU A 17 -3.93 -19.39 -6.64
C GLU A 17 -4.52 -20.32 -5.57
N GLN A 18 -5.38 -19.81 -4.67
CA GLN A 18 -5.99 -20.56 -3.56
C GLN A 18 -4.97 -21.25 -2.63
N LYS A 19 -3.74 -20.71 -2.56
CA LYS A 19 -2.68 -21.18 -1.65
C LYS A 19 -2.85 -20.61 -0.23
N LEU A 20 -3.62 -19.53 -0.10
CA LEU A 20 -3.98 -18.91 1.17
C LEU A 20 -5.51 -18.80 1.27
N VAL A 21 -6.01 -18.85 2.50
CA VAL A 21 -7.43 -18.67 2.81
C VAL A 21 -7.53 -17.47 3.76
N PRO A 22 -8.33 -16.44 3.43
CA PRO A 22 -8.59 -15.33 4.34
C PRO A 22 -9.39 -15.83 5.54
N VAL A 23 -9.08 -15.28 6.71
CA VAL A 23 -9.76 -15.58 7.97
C VAL A 23 -9.94 -14.28 8.76
N LEU A 24 -10.92 -14.25 9.66
CA LEU A 24 -11.19 -13.09 10.53
C LEU A 24 -11.46 -11.79 9.75
N GLU A 25 -12.13 -11.88 8.59
CA GLU A 25 -12.41 -10.73 7.73
C GLU A 25 -13.24 -9.63 8.43
N GLU A 26 -14.09 -10.01 9.39
CA GLU A 26 -14.86 -9.09 10.23
C GLU A 26 -13.98 -8.25 11.20
N PHE A 27 -12.71 -8.63 11.39
CA PHE A 27 -11.76 -7.98 12.29
C PHE A 27 -10.63 -7.28 11.53
N GLN A 28 -10.80 -7.00 10.24
CA GLN A 28 -9.78 -6.28 9.47
C GLN A 28 -9.58 -4.85 10.02
N PRO A 29 -8.32 -4.39 10.12
CA PRO A 29 -8.07 -2.99 10.44
C PRO A 29 -8.60 -2.09 9.33
N PRO A 30 -8.85 -0.80 9.64
CA PRO A 30 -9.13 0.19 8.60
C PRO A 30 -8.01 0.25 7.57
N GLU A 31 -8.34 0.64 6.34
CA GLU A 31 -7.33 0.92 5.31
C GLU A 31 -6.34 1.99 5.80
N GLU A 32 -5.05 1.66 5.73
CA GLU A 32 -3.96 2.59 6.00
C GLU A 32 -3.40 3.13 4.69
N GLY A 33 -3.23 4.46 4.63
CA GLY A 33 -2.62 5.11 3.48
C GLY A 33 -1.10 4.94 3.42
N VAL A 34 -0.51 5.28 2.28
CA VAL A 34 0.94 5.42 2.13
C VAL A 34 1.28 6.92 2.10
N TRP A 35 2.26 7.34 2.90
CA TRP A 35 2.68 8.75 2.97
C TRP A 35 4.05 8.96 2.31
N ALA A 36 4.15 10.02 1.51
CA ALA A 36 5.43 10.52 1.06
C ALA A 36 5.99 11.53 2.08
N VAL A 37 7.18 11.25 2.63
CA VAL A 37 7.82 12.08 3.66
C VAL A 37 9.02 12.81 3.07
N TYR A 38 9.08 14.13 3.23
CA TYR A 38 10.18 14.98 2.77
C TYR A 38 10.41 16.19 3.69
N PRO A 39 11.62 16.79 3.70
CA PRO A 39 11.92 17.94 4.55
C PRO A 39 11.10 19.20 4.18
N PRO A 40 10.54 19.93 5.15
CA PRO A 40 9.65 21.08 4.90
C PRO A 40 10.36 22.32 4.32
N ASN A 41 11.65 22.50 4.59
CA ASN A 41 12.40 23.72 4.25
C ASN A 41 13.33 23.59 3.04
N ARG A 42 13.13 22.58 2.19
CA ARG A 42 13.83 22.49 0.91
C ARG A 42 12.83 22.92 -0.16
N HIS A 43 13.17 23.92 -0.98
CA HIS A 43 12.45 24.16 -2.23
C HIS A 43 12.38 22.82 -2.96
N LEU A 44 11.18 22.21 -2.97
CA LEU A 44 11.00 20.89 -3.53
C LEU A 44 11.37 20.99 -5.00
N SER A 45 12.42 20.28 -5.42
CA SER A 45 12.82 20.30 -6.83
C SER A 45 11.63 19.88 -7.67
N SER A 46 11.40 20.54 -8.81
CA SER A 46 10.30 20.21 -9.73
C SER A 46 10.27 18.72 -10.09
N LYS A 47 11.43 18.06 -10.16
CA LYS A 47 11.53 16.61 -10.38
C LYS A 47 10.89 15.79 -9.27
N VAL A 48 11.10 16.17 -8.01
CA VAL A 48 10.51 15.47 -6.86
C VAL A 48 9.00 15.68 -6.85
N ARG A 49 8.54 16.89 -7.16
CA ARG A 49 7.09 17.18 -7.25
C ARG A 49 6.44 16.31 -8.32
N LEU A 50 7.00 16.29 -9.54
CA LEU A 50 6.50 15.45 -10.63
C LEU A 50 6.47 13.96 -10.27
N LEU A 51 7.48 13.47 -9.54
CA LEU A 51 7.48 12.09 -9.06
C LEU A 51 6.38 11.84 -8.04
N LEU A 52 6.18 12.75 -7.08
CA LEU A 52 5.12 12.63 -6.08
C LEU A 52 3.74 12.63 -6.74
N ASP A 53 3.53 13.52 -7.71
CA ASP A 53 2.27 13.60 -8.48
C ASP A 53 2.01 12.28 -9.23
N PHE A 54 3.03 11.74 -9.92
CA PHE A 54 2.96 10.44 -10.61
C PHE A 54 2.65 9.29 -9.64
N LEU A 55 3.34 9.24 -8.50
CA LEU A 55 3.12 8.20 -7.50
C LEU A 55 1.72 8.30 -6.87
N ALA A 56 1.23 9.50 -6.59
CA ALA A 56 -0.12 9.69 -6.05
C ALA A 56 -1.19 9.21 -7.04
N GLU A 57 -1.00 9.45 -8.34
CA GLU A 57 -1.92 8.99 -9.39
C GLU A 57 -1.92 7.46 -9.55
N HIS A 58 -0.77 6.81 -9.40
CA HIS A 58 -0.61 5.38 -9.67
C HIS A 58 -0.69 4.46 -8.44
N LEU A 59 -0.44 4.97 -7.23
CA LEU A 59 -0.50 4.19 -5.98
C LEU A 59 -1.86 4.30 -5.27
N GLY A 60 -2.72 5.26 -5.60
CA GLY A 60 -4.00 5.51 -4.94
C GLY A 60 -5.10 4.47 -5.18
N ARG A 61 -4.74 3.22 -5.51
CA ARG A 61 -5.67 2.18 -5.95
C ARG A 61 -5.41 0.78 -5.39
N SER A 62 -4.67 0.68 -4.29
CA SER A 62 -4.58 -0.57 -3.53
C SER A 62 -5.67 -0.59 -2.46
N GLY A 63 -6.89 -0.93 -2.91
CA GLY A 63 -7.94 -1.53 -2.09
C GLY A 63 -8.08 -3.00 -2.44
#